data_AF-A0A433RNA2-F1
#
_entry.id   AF-A0A433RNA2-F1
#
_cell.length_a   1.000
_cell.length_b   1.000
_cell.length_c   1.000
_cell.angle_alpha   90.00
_cell.angle_beta   90.00
_cell.angle_gamma   90.00
#
_symmetry.space_group_name_H-M   'P 1'
#
loop_
_entity.id
_entity.type
_entity.pdbx_description
1 polymer ?
#
loop_
_entity_poly.entity_id
_entity_poly.type
_entity_poly.pdbx_seq_one_letter_code
_entity_poly.pdbx_strand_id
1 'polypeptide(L)'
;MKLNGSVTIATDIQLNGNQTIFGDLQVNGSETIDGNLQVNNNETIFGNLQLNGSETIFGNLQVNGNQTIDQNFQVNGNQMVVGSLQINQSVRSLGSVQAAAQLLVANLPSLPAGIPASQQVRYYNPGIANQPGLVLKGTNGMNYILFVDASGAIPALAIQLA
;
A
#
# COMPACT_ATOMS: atom_id res chain seq x y z
N MET A 1 41.03 -43.31 -6.79
CA MET A 1 42.19 -42.79 -6.04
C MET A 1 41.65 -42.05 -4.82
N LYS A 2 42.20 -42.28 -3.62
CA LYS A 2 41.78 -41.57 -2.39
C LYS A 2 42.93 -40.68 -1.94
N LEU A 3 42.69 -39.39 -1.79
CA LEU A 3 43.65 -38.41 -1.27
C LEU A 3 43.25 -38.10 0.18
N ASN A 4 44.16 -38.29 1.14
CA ASN A 4 43.87 -38.15 2.58
C ASN A 4 44.60 -36.94 3.19
N GLY A 5 44.87 -35.90 2.41
CA GLY A 5 45.61 -34.72 2.84
C GLY A 5 45.26 -33.49 2.00
N SER A 6 45.98 -32.39 2.23
CA SER A 6 45.82 -31.17 1.43
C SER A 6 46.26 -31.41 -0.01
N VAL A 7 45.47 -30.92 -0.96
CA VAL A 7 45.72 -31.02 -2.40
C VAL A 7 45.64 -29.61 -2.96
N THR A 8 46.73 -29.17 -3.60
CA THR A 8 46.76 -27.91 -4.33
C THR A 8 46.82 -28.22 -5.82
N ILE A 9 45.92 -27.61 -6.60
CA ILE A 9 45.91 -27.68 -8.06
C ILE A 9 46.15 -26.27 -8.56
N ALA A 10 47.27 -26.05 -9.26
CA ALA A 10 47.69 -24.72 -9.72
C ALA A 10 46.99 -24.27 -11.02
N THR A 11 46.14 -25.12 -11.57
CA THR A 11 45.43 -24.95 -12.85
C THR A 11 43.97 -25.37 -12.70
N ASP A 12 43.26 -25.48 -13.81
CA ASP A 12 41.88 -25.95 -13.83
C ASP A 12 41.75 -27.41 -13.37
N ILE A 13 40.64 -27.71 -12.71
CA ILE A 13 40.19 -29.06 -12.40
C ILE A 13 38.78 -29.27 -12.95
N GLN A 14 38.55 -30.41 -13.60
CA GLN A 14 37.22 -30.89 -13.92
C GLN A 14 36.85 -32.04 -12.98
N LEU A 15 35.78 -31.85 -12.21
CA LEU A 15 35.19 -32.87 -11.34
C LEU A 15 33.88 -33.33 -11.96
N ASN A 16 33.77 -34.61 -12.30
CA ASN A 16 32.53 -35.19 -12.81
C ASN A 16 31.77 -35.91 -11.68
N GLY A 17 30.43 -35.89 -11.75
CA GLY A 17 29.57 -36.47 -10.73
C GLY A 17 29.42 -35.59 -9.49
N ASN A 18 28.73 -36.11 -8.47
CA ASN A 18 28.38 -35.34 -7.27
C ASN A 18 29.61 -35.04 -6.41
N GLN A 19 29.78 -33.77 -6.04
CA GLN A 19 30.82 -33.34 -5.12
C GLN A 19 30.20 -33.01 -3.76
N THR A 20 30.96 -33.28 -2.70
CA THR A 20 30.62 -32.85 -1.35
C THR A 20 31.86 -32.20 -0.77
N ILE A 21 31.73 -30.93 -0.39
CA ILE A 21 32.79 -30.16 0.25
C ILE A 21 32.45 -30.11 1.74
N PHE A 22 33.37 -30.58 2.56
CA PHE A 22 33.28 -30.43 4.02
C PHE A 22 34.03 -29.16 4.40
N GLY A 23 33.34 -28.23 5.08
CA GLY A 23 33.88 -26.92 5.45
C GLY A 23 33.50 -25.82 4.45
N ASP A 24 34.30 -24.77 4.40
CA ASP A 24 34.01 -23.58 3.60
C ASP A 24 34.44 -23.76 2.14
N LEU A 25 33.62 -23.23 1.22
CA LEU A 25 33.96 -23.06 -0.18
C LEU A 25 34.04 -21.57 -0.49
N GLN A 26 35.20 -21.11 -0.97
CA GLN A 26 35.38 -19.78 -1.52
C GLN A 26 35.55 -19.88 -3.03
N VAL A 27 34.68 -19.22 -3.79
CA VAL A 27 34.77 -19.07 -5.24
C VAL A 27 35.05 -17.60 -5.55
N ASN A 28 36.22 -17.29 -6.12
CA ASN A 28 36.62 -15.91 -6.44
C ASN A 28 36.20 -15.48 -7.86
N GLY A 29 35.43 -16.32 -8.56
CA GLY A 29 34.93 -16.08 -9.91
C GLY A 29 33.41 -16.18 -9.99
N SER A 30 32.89 -16.21 -11.21
CA SER A 30 31.47 -16.46 -11.44
C SER A 30 31.14 -17.94 -11.22
N GLU A 31 30.03 -18.19 -10.54
CA GLU A 31 29.46 -19.53 -10.35
C GLU A 31 28.15 -19.59 -11.14
N THR A 32 27.85 -20.74 -11.74
CA THR A 32 26.52 -21.03 -12.29
C THR A 32 26.00 -22.30 -11.64
N ILE A 33 24.81 -22.20 -11.05
CA ILE A 33 24.12 -23.34 -10.44
C ILE A 33 22.88 -23.61 -11.30
N ASP A 34 22.94 -24.65 -12.13
CA ASP A 34 21.82 -25.04 -12.99
C ASP A 34 20.66 -25.71 -12.21
N GLY A 35 20.91 -26.06 -10.95
CA GLY A 35 19.93 -26.67 -10.05
C GLY A 35 19.43 -25.72 -8.96
N ASN A 36 18.92 -26.29 -7.88
CA ASN A 36 18.47 -25.53 -6.72
C ASN A 36 19.65 -25.10 -5.85
N LEU A 37 19.67 -23.84 -5.44
CA LEU A 37 20.52 -23.35 -4.37
C LEU A 37 19.68 -23.23 -3.09
N GLN A 38 20.12 -23.90 -2.02
CA GLN A 38 19.58 -23.71 -0.68
C GLN A 38 20.65 -23.08 0.21
N VAL A 39 20.40 -21.86 0.68
CA VAL A 39 21.22 -21.18 1.68
C VAL A 39 20.50 -21.25 3.02
N ASN A 40 21.09 -21.97 3.98
CA ASN A 40 20.45 -22.19 5.29
C ASN A 40 20.65 -21.05 6.30
N ASN A 41 21.60 -20.16 6.02
CA ASN A 41 21.92 -19.01 6.85
C ASN A 41 21.64 -17.73 6.07
N ASN A 42 22.52 -16.74 6.17
CA ASN A 42 22.36 -15.46 5.50
C ASN A 42 23.00 -15.49 4.11
N GLU A 43 22.35 -14.81 3.17
CA GLU A 43 22.88 -14.50 1.86
C GLU A 43 22.99 -12.98 1.72
N THR A 44 24.12 -12.50 1.21
CA THR A 44 24.31 -11.08 0.87
C THR A 44 24.61 -10.98 -0.61
N ILE A 45 23.77 -10.24 -1.34
CA ILE A 45 23.96 -9.96 -2.76
C ILE A 45 24.29 -8.48 -2.89
N PHE A 46 25.51 -8.17 -3.36
CA PHE A 46 25.94 -6.78 -3.58
C PHE A 46 25.45 -6.21 -4.92
N GLY A 47 25.08 -7.08 -5.86
CA GLY A 47 24.58 -6.72 -7.19
C GLY A 47 23.06 -6.75 -7.28
N ASN A 48 22.57 -6.87 -8.51
CA ASN A 48 21.15 -7.04 -8.77
C ASN A 48 20.72 -8.48 -8.47
N LEU A 49 19.56 -8.63 -7.86
CA LEU A 49 18.86 -9.91 -7.74
C LEU A 49 17.63 -9.88 -8.64
N GLN A 50 17.57 -10.80 -9.60
CA GLN A 50 16.38 -11.03 -10.42
C GLN A 50 15.80 -12.38 -10.05
N LEU A 51 14.50 -12.39 -9.75
CA LEU A 51 13.74 -13.60 -9.44
C LEU A 51 12.57 -13.64 -10.43
N ASN A 52 12.42 -14.76 -11.14
CA ASN A 52 11.39 -14.92 -12.17
C ASN A 52 10.17 -15.71 -11.64
N GLY A 53 10.11 -15.95 -10.33
CA GLY A 53 9.17 -16.84 -9.68
C GLY A 53 8.21 -16.11 -8.76
N SER A 54 7.71 -16.84 -7.77
CA SER A 54 7.00 -16.25 -6.63
C SER A 54 7.91 -16.28 -5.42
N GLU A 55 8.01 -15.14 -4.75
CA GLU A 55 8.87 -14.95 -3.61
C GLU A 55 8.03 -14.78 -2.35
N THR A 56 8.50 -15.36 -1.25
CA THR A 56 7.91 -15.14 0.07
C THR A 56 8.99 -14.66 1.02
N ILE A 57 8.75 -13.52 1.66
CA ILE A 57 9.61 -12.96 2.71
C ILE A 57 8.84 -13.08 4.02
N PHE A 58 9.29 -13.95 4.92
CA PHE A 58 8.66 -14.15 6.22
C PHE A 58 8.99 -13.05 7.24
N GLY A 59 10.02 -12.24 6.96
CA GLY A 59 10.49 -11.15 7.80
C GLY A 59 10.18 -9.76 7.23
N ASN A 60 10.97 -8.79 7.66
CA ASN A 60 10.86 -7.42 7.16
C ASN A 60 11.52 -7.30 5.78
N LEU A 61 10.85 -6.60 4.86
CA LEU A 61 11.44 -6.12 3.62
C LEU A 61 11.65 -4.61 3.73
N GLN A 62 12.90 -4.17 3.63
CA GLN A 62 13.25 -2.77 3.46
C GLN A 62 13.76 -2.55 2.04
N VAL A 63 13.15 -1.62 1.31
CA VAL A 63 13.62 -1.19 0.00
C VAL A 63 13.79 0.32 0.05
N ASN A 64 15.01 0.79 -0.18
CA ASN A 64 15.34 2.22 -0.13
C ASN A 64 15.16 2.93 -1.48
N GLY A 65 14.82 2.20 -2.53
CA GLY A 65 14.59 2.71 -3.87
C GLY A 65 13.11 2.68 -4.28
N ASN A 66 12.86 3.04 -5.53
CA ASN A 66 11.51 3.00 -6.10
C ASN A 66 11.02 1.55 -6.22
N GLN A 67 9.76 1.33 -5.89
CA GLN A 67 9.08 0.07 -6.08
C GLN A 67 7.97 0.25 -7.12
N THR A 68 7.87 -0.69 -8.04
CA THR A 68 6.72 -0.81 -8.94
C THR A 68 6.06 -2.14 -8.68
N ILE A 69 4.74 -2.12 -8.50
CA ILE A 69 3.91 -3.32 -8.36
C ILE A 69 2.87 -3.22 -9.46
N ASP A 70 3.01 -4.05 -10.50
CA ASP A 70 2.14 -3.97 -11.69
C ASP A 70 0.74 -4.51 -11.42
N GLN A 71 0.62 -5.40 -10.44
CA GLN A 71 -0.62 -6.08 -10.09
C GLN A 71 -1.17 -5.55 -8.75
N ASN A 72 -1.69 -6.44 -7.91
CA ASN A 72 -2.32 -6.06 -6.67
C ASN A 72 -1.29 -5.80 -5.57
N PHE A 73 -1.47 -4.71 -4.82
CA PHE A 73 -0.79 -4.47 -3.57
C PHE A 73 -1.79 -4.54 -2.42
N GLN A 74 -1.60 -5.51 -1.52
CA GLN A 74 -2.44 -5.71 -0.35
C GLN A 74 -1.61 -5.55 0.92
N VAL A 75 -2.09 -4.71 1.84
CA VAL A 75 -1.52 -4.53 3.17
C VAL A 75 -2.58 -4.90 4.19
N ASN A 76 -2.34 -5.95 4.98
CA ASN A 76 -3.26 -6.38 6.04
C ASN A 76 -3.12 -5.54 7.33
N GLY A 77 -2.02 -4.80 7.45
CA GLY A 77 -1.74 -3.90 8.57
C GLY A 77 -1.89 -2.43 8.20
N ASN A 78 -1.14 -1.58 8.89
CA ASN A 78 -1.13 -0.15 8.63
C ASN A 78 -0.20 0.18 7.46
N GLN A 79 -0.64 1.10 6.59
CA GLN A 79 0.19 1.70 5.57
C GLN A 79 0.33 3.20 5.84
N MET A 80 1.56 3.71 5.83
CA MET A 80 1.85 5.14 5.84
C MET A 80 2.40 5.53 4.47
N VAL A 81 1.78 6.51 3.83
CA VAL A 81 2.30 7.15 2.62
C VAL A 81 2.70 8.57 3.00
N VAL A 82 3.99 8.88 2.86
CA VAL A 82 4.50 10.24 3.03
C VAL A 82 4.56 10.88 1.65
N GLY A 83 4.02 12.09 1.50
CA GLY A 83 3.91 12.78 0.23
C GLY A 83 2.53 12.62 -0.40
N SER A 84 2.47 12.23 -1.67
CA SER A 84 1.23 12.11 -2.43
C SER A 84 0.79 10.65 -2.62
N LEU A 85 -0.52 10.43 -2.60
CA LEU A 85 -1.16 9.20 -3.00
C LEU A 85 -2.18 9.51 -4.10
N GLN A 86 -1.96 8.96 -5.30
CA GLN A 86 -2.92 9.05 -6.40
C GLN A 86 -3.68 7.73 -6.52
N ILE A 87 -5.00 7.80 -6.60
CA ILE A 87 -5.89 6.67 -6.82
C ILE A 87 -6.77 7.00 -8.01
N ASN A 88 -6.64 6.25 -9.09
CA ASN A 88 -7.33 6.55 -10.36
C ASN A 88 -8.81 6.13 -10.36
N GLN A 89 -9.19 5.23 -9.45
CA GLN A 89 -10.55 4.70 -9.34
C GLN A 89 -11.23 5.21 -8.07
N SER A 90 -11.65 4.32 -7.17
CA SER A 90 -12.41 4.67 -5.97
C SER A 90 -11.61 4.43 -4.69
N VAL A 91 -11.85 5.26 -3.69
CA VAL A 91 -11.44 5.01 -2.30
C VAL A 91 -12.65 4.54 -1.49
N ARG A 92 -12.55 3.37 -0.86
CA ARG A 92 -13.54 2.87 0.09
C ARG A 92 -12.89 2.74 1.47
N SER A 93 -13.40 3.50 2.44
CA SER A 93 -13.01 3.36 3.85
C SER A 93 -14.15 2.72 4.64
N LEU A 94 -13.81 1.79 5.53
CA LEU A 94 -14.76 1.24 6.52
C LEU A 94 -14.85 2.11 7.78
N GLY A 95 -13.89 3.02 7.97
CA GLY A 95 -13.86 3.97 9.08
C GLY A 95 -13.78 5.41 8.58
N SER A 96 -13.41 6.32 9.48
CA SER A 96 -13.31 7.75 9.19
C SER A 96 -12.19 8.08 8.20
N VAL A 97 -12.46 8.99 7.27
CA VAL A 97 -11.46 9.66 6.45
C VAL A 97 -11.31 11.08 6.97
N GLN A 98 -10.08 11.47 7.34
CA GLN A 98 -9.78 12.80 7.88
C GLN A 98 -8.77 13.50 6.98
N ALA A 99 -9.01 14.78 6.71
CA ALA A 99 -8.04 15.65 6.04
C ALA A 99 -7.72 16.84 6.95
N ALA A 100 -6.44 17.18 7.06
CA ALA A 100 -6.00 18.32 7.87
C ALA A 100 -6.37 19.68 7.23
N ALA A 101 -6.36 19.74 5.89
CA ALA A 101 -6.67 20.96 5.15
C ALA A 101 -8.04 20.90 4.47
N GLN A 102 -8.21 20.03 3.47
CA GLN A 102 -9.44 19.97 2.68
C GLN A 102 -9.67 18.59 2.06
N LEU A 103 -10.94 18.26 1.87
CA LEU A 103 -11.41 17.24 0.92
C LEU A 103 -12.07 17.98 -0.25
N LEU A 104 -11.48 17.88 -1.45
CA LEU A 104 -11.95 18.60 -2.65
C LEU A 104 -12.65 17.65 -3.61
N VAL A 105 -13.75 18.10 -4.21
CA VAL A 105 -14.35 17.47 -5.39
C VAL A 105 -14.01 18.33 -6.61
N ALA A 106 -13.14 17.83 -7.50
CA ALA A 106 -12.58 18.63 -8.60
C ALA A 106 -13.48 18.69 -9.84
N ASN A 107 -14.39 17.74 -10.03
CA ASN A 107 -15.32 17.77 -11.14
C ASN A 107 -16.49 18.71 -10.82
N LEU A 108 -16.66 19.75 -11.64
CA LEU A 108 -17.79 20.66 -11.52
C LEU A 108 -19.07 19.94 -11.96
N PRO A 109 -20.11 19.86 -11.11
CA PRO A 109 -21.42 19.38 -11.55
C PRO A 109 -21.90 20.23 -12.72
N SER A 110 -22.45 19.61 -13.77
CA SER A 110 -23.17 20.36 -14.80
C SER A 110 -24.41 20.99 -14.15
N LEU A 111 -24.45 22.32 -14.07
CA LEU A 111 -25.61 23.04 -13.58
C LEU A 111 -26.77 22.87 -14.58
N PRO A 112 -28.00 22.55 -14.12
CA PRO A 112 -29.17 22.57 -14.98
C PRO A 112 -29.37 23.96 -15.61
N ALA A 113 -29.89 24.02 -16.83
CA ALA A 113 -30.28 25.29 -17.44
C ALA A 113 -31.45 25.91 -16.64
N GLY A 114 -31.18 27.01 -15.93
CA GLY A 114 -32.17 27.71 -15.12
C GLY A 114 -31.55 28.81 -14.26
N ILE A 115 -32.38 29.75 -13.80
CA ILE A 115 -31.96 30.75 -12.81
C ILE A 115 -31.81 30.02 -11.46
N PRO A 116 -30.66 30.08 -10.77
CA PRO A 116 -30.52 29.52 -9.44
C PRO A 116 -31.56 30.12 -8.49
N ALA A 117 -32.35 29.26 -7.83
CA ALA A 117 -33.18 29.68 -6.73
C ALA A 117 -32.33 29.69 -5.45
N SER A 118 -32.49 30.72 -4.61
CA SER A 118 -31.87 30.72 -3.29
C SER A 118 -32.44 29.56 -2.48
N GLN A 119 -31.56 28.62 -2.07
CA GLN A 119 -31.94 27.50 -1.23
C GLN A 119 -31.17 27.61 0.08
N GLN A 120 -31.89 27.87 1.16
CA GLN A 120 -31.31 27.93 2.50
C GLN A 120 -31.00 26.53 3.00
N VAL A 121 -29.89 26.37 3.73
CA VAL A 121 -29.65 25.17 4.54
C VAL A 121 -30.59 25.23 5.74
N ARG A 122 -31.46 24.24 5.89
CA ARG A 122 -32.38 24.18 7.04
C ARG A 122 -31.63 23.74 8.29
N TYR A 123 -31.78 24.47 9.39
CA TYR A 123 -31.18 24.12 10.67
C TYR A 123 -32.19 23.46 11.60
N TYR A 124 -31.86 22.29 12.15
CA TYR A 124 -32.69 21.55 13.11
C TYR A 124 -32.05 21.53 14.50
N ASN A 125 -32.78 22.00 15.50
CA ASN A 125 -32.38 21.96 16.91
C ASN A 125 -33.61 21.77 17.83
N PRO A 126 -33.71 20.67 18.62
CA PRO A 126 -32.73 19.59 18.75
C PRO A 126 -32.63 18.72 17.49
N GLY A 127 -31.47 18.15 17.24
CA GLY A 127 -31.25 17.21 16.13
C GLY A 127 -31.87 15.83 16.39
N ILE A 128 -31.95 15.02 15.34
CA ILE A 128 -32.38 13.61 15.38
C ILE A 128 -31.17 12.72 15.69
N ALA A 129 -31.27 11.84 16.69
CA ALA A 129 -30.21 10.89 17.00
C ALA A 129 -29.89 9.98 15.81
N ASN A 130 -28.60 9.69 15.58
CA ASN A 130 -28.11 8.80 14.51
C ASN A 130 -28.47 9.23 13.08
N GLN A 131 -28.74 10.52 12.84
CA GLN A 131 -28.93 11.05 11.49
C GLN A 131 -27.70 10.72 10.61
N PRO A 132 -27.85 9.98 9.51
CA PRO A 132 -26.75 9.80 8.57
C PRO A 132 -26.45 11.11 7.86
N GLY A 133 -25.18 11.38 7.60
CA GLY A 133 -24.76 12.57 6.88
C GLY A 133 -23.26 12.83 6.98
N LEU A 134 -22.84 13.95 6.41
CA LEU A 134 -21.47 14.43 6.53
C LEU A 134 -21.32 15.16 7.87
N VAL A 135 -20.42 14.67 8.72
CA VAL A 135 -20.10 15.35 9.97
C VAL A 135 -19.14 16.51 9.70
N LEU A 136 -19.53 17.70 10.12
CA LEU A 136 -18.78 18.95 10.01
C LEU A 136 -18.46 19.46 11.41
N LYS A 137 -17.24 19.93 11.65
CA LYS A 137 -16.85 20.56 12.92
C LYS A 137 -17.15 22.06 12.86
N GLY A 138 -18.00 22.56 13.75
CA GLY A 138 -18.27 23.99 13.88
C GLY A 138 -17.12 24.71 14.58
N THR A 139 -17.02 26.03 14.35
CA THR A 139 -16.05 26.90 15.05
C THR A 139 -16.31 27.00 16.55
N ASN A 140 -17.51 26.65 17.00
CA ASN A 140 -17.87 26.48 18.40
C ASN A 140 -17.42 25.13 19.00
N GLY A 141 -16.71 24.31 18.23
CA GLY A 141 -16.22 23.00 18.67
C GLY A 141 -17.29 21.91 18.69
N MET A 142 -18.53 22.17 18.26
CA MET A 142 -19.58 21.15 18.18
C MET A 142 -19.58 20.44 16.83
N ASN A 143 -20.09 19.22 16.79
CA ASN A 143 -20.26 18.47 15.55
C ASN A 143 -21.65 18.78 14.98
N TYR A 144 -21.71 18.94 13.66
CA TYR A 144 -22.93 19.15 12.91
C TYR A 144 -23.04 18.08 11.84
N ILE A 145 -24.25 17.63 11.54
CA ILE A 145 -24.51 16.65 10.49
C ILE A 145 -25.19 17.36 9.34
N LEU A 146 -24.54 17.41 8.18
CA LEU A 146 -25.12 17.86 6.91
C LEU A 146 -25.72 16.66 6.18
N PHE A 147 -27.00 16.77 5.81
CA PHE A 147 -27.76 15.70 5.17
C PHE A 147 -28.76 16.26 4.17
N VAL A 148 -29.36 15.36 3.38
CA VAL A 148 -30.49 15.69 2.50
C VAL A 148 -31.77 15.35 3.25
N ASP A 149 -32.60 16.36 3.54
CA ASP A 149 -33.95 16.16 4.06
C ASP A 149 -34.93 15.97 2.89
N ALA A 150 -35.49 14.77 2.78
CA ALA A 150 -36.48 14.38 1.79
C ALA A 150 -37.89 14.19 2.38
N SER A 151 -38.17 14.70 3.60
CA SER A 151 -39.49 14.60 4.23
C SER A 151 -40.57 15.47 3.58
N GLY A 152 -40.17 16.50 2.83
CA GLY A 152 -41.06 17.37 2.07
C GLY A 152 -41.20 16.99 0.60
N ALA A 153 -42.05 17.70 -0.13
CA ALA A 153 -42.24 17.50 -1.57
C ALA A 153 -40.99 17.81 -2.42
N ILE A 154 -40.07 18.62 -1.90
CA ILE A 154 -38.81 18.99 -2.54
C ILE A 154 -37.67 18.71 -1.54
N PRO A 155 -36.69 17.85 -1.89
CA PRO A 155 -35.52 17.63 -1.04
C PRO A 155 -34.73 18.92 -0.82
N ALA A 156 -34.21 19.12 0.39
CA ALA A 156 -33.32 20.24 0.69
C ALA A 156 -32.11 19.80 1.51
N LEU A 157 -31.02 20.56 1.41
CA LEU A 157 -29.90 20.43 2.33
C LEU A 157 -30.31 20.91 3.72
N ALA A 158 -29.99 20.11 4.72
CA ALA A 158 -30.27 20.35 6.11
C ALA A 158 -29.04 20.10 6.96
N ILE A 159 -28.92 20.84 8.05
CA ILE A 159 -27.87 20.67 9.04
C ILE A 159 -28.49 20.59 10.43
N GLN A 160 -27.96 19.72 11.28
CA GLN A 160 -28.38 19.61 12.67
C GLN A 160 -27.18 19.50 13.59
N LEU A 161 -27.38 19.76 14.88
CA LEU A 161 -26.41 19.42 15.90
C LEU A 161 -26.32 17.89 16.03
N ALA A 162 -25.10 17.34 16.01
CA ALA A 162 -24.86 15.89 16.15
C ALA A 162 -24.99 15.42 17.59
#